data_AF-B7PZP6-F1
#
_entry.id   AF-B7PZP6-F1
#
_cell.length_a   1.000
_cell.length_b   1.000
_cell.length_c   1.000
_cell.angle_alpha   90.00
_cell.angle_beta   90.00
_cell.angle_gamma   90.00
#
_symmetry.space_group_name_H-M   'P 1'
#
loop_
_entity.id
_entity.type
_entity.pdbx_description
1 polymer ?
#
loop_
_entity_poly.entity_id
_entity_poly.type
_entity_poly.pdbx_seq_one_letter_code
_entity_poly.pdbx_strand_id
1 'polypeptide(L)'
;MKRTRTRTHQYSWQTQKAVSVGHSLSIEVGLPKVAAIAGSASKTVSLSDTTGQVKTVSEEYTVEAKVTVPPMKSAKIEWVITDVIQEIPWTAQIDVEGWFAVWFRERVEDHHLWFYNVKELKDPLLEQTQKGVRYTARGIFTGVHGIDSRLNVRQYDIGDYGGRPTDVYTIPVPSPQFRRR
;
A
#
# COMPACT_ATOMS: atom_id res chain seq x y z
N MET A 1 -25.48 -17.30 13.41
CA MET A 1 -25.15 -15.91 13.75
C MET A 1 -24.60 -15.25 12.50
N LYS A 2 -25.10 -14.04 12.17
CA LYS A 2 -24.58 -13.21 11.08
C LYS A 2 -24.19 -11.86 11.66
N ARG A 3 -22.99 -11.38 11.36
CA ARG A 3 -22.53 -10.06 11.78
C ARG A 3 -21.74 -9.40 10.67
N THR A 4 -21.98 -8.11 10.50
CA THR A 4 -21.33 -7.27 9.50
C THR A 4 -20.63 -6.12 10.21
N ARG A 5 -19.44 -5.76 9.75
CA ARG A 5 -18.67 -4.63 10.26
C ARG A 5 -17.90 -3.99 9.12
N THR A 6 -18.09 -2.69 8.94
CA THR A 6 -17.28 -1.90 8.01
C THR A 6 -16.01 -1.45 8.71
N ARG A 7 -14.86 -1.67 8.09
CA ARG A 7 -13.59 -1.09 8.50
C ARG A 7 -13.08 -0.15 7.44
N THR A 8 -12.55 0.97 7.88
CA THR A 8 -11.95 1.97 7.03
C THR A 8 -10.43 1.86 7.16
N HIS A 9 -9.78 1.48 6.07
CA HIS A 9 -8.33 1.33 5.98
C HIS A 9 -7.71 2.52 5.27
N GLN A 10 -6.53 2.92 5.73
CA GLN A 10 -5.74 3.98 5.12
C GLN A 10 -4.53 3.37 4.42
N TYR A 11 -4.35 3.76 3.16
CA TYR A 11 -3.20 3.42 2.34
C TYR A 11 -2.44 4.70 2.04
N SER A 12 -1.11 4.63 2.04
CA SER A 12 -0.28 5.77 1.67
C SER A 12 0.89 5.36 0.81
N TRP A 13 1.34 6.25 -0.05
CA TRP A 13 2.54 6.04 -0.87
C TRP A 13 3.26 7.35 -1.10
N GLN A 14 4.59 7.28 -1.08
CA GLN A 14 5.45 8.44 -1.27
C GLN A 14 6.71 8.08 -2.03
N THR A 15 7.21 9.05 -2.79
CA THR A 15 8.54 9.01 -3.39
C THR A 15 9.55 9.55 -2.39
N GLN A 16 10.65 8.83 -2.17
CA GLN A 16 11.67 9.23 -1.19
C GLN A 16 12.54 10.40 -1.67
N LYS A 17 12.75 10.51 -2.98
CA LYS A 17 13.56 11.55 -3.60
C LYS A 17 12.87 12.10 -4.83
N ALA A 18 12.54 13.39 -4.79
CA ALA A 18 11.94 14.07 -5.92
C ALA A 18 12.94 14.30 -7.05
N VAL A 19 12.46 14.21 -8.28
CA VAL A 19 13.14 14.62 -9.50
C VAL A 19 12.24 15.60 -10.25
N SER A 20 12.79 16.77 -10.55
CA SER A 20 12.13 17.80 -11.34
C SER A 20 12.92 18.03 -12.63
N VAL A 21 12.21 18.03 -13.76
CA VAL A 21 12.78 18.30 -15.08
C VAL A 21 12.11 19.55 -15.69
N GLY A 22 11.70 20.49 -14.83
CA GLY A 22 10.92 21.68 -15.22
C GLY A 22 9.42 21.41 -15.45
N HIS A 23 9.00 20.14 -15.46
CA HIS A 23 7.62 19.70 -15.56
C HIS A 23 7.29 18.65 -14.48
N SER A 24 6.00 18.46 -14.19
CA SER A 24 5.55 17.39 -13.29
C SER A 24 5.64 16.02 -13.97
N LEU A 25 6.30 15.08 -13.30
CA LEU A 25 6.46 13.71 -13.75
C LEU A 25 5.70 12.77 -12.82
N SER A 26 4.86 11.91 -13.39
CA SER A 26 4.15 10.83 -12.67
C SER A 26 4.39 9.50 -13.37
N ILE A 27 4.48 8.43 -12.58
CA ILE A 27 4.61 7.06 -13.09
C ILE A 27 3.57 6.16 -12.46
N GLU A 28 3.27 5.05 -13.15
CA GLU A 28 2.44 3.98 -12.62
C GLU A 28 3.33 2.87 -12.07
N VAL A 29 3.17 2.57 -10.78
CA VAL A 29 3.97 1.57 -10.07
C VAL A 29 3.10 0.36 -9.75
N GLY A 30 3.54 -0.83 -10.16
CA GLY A 30 2.89 -2.09 -9.83
C GLY A 30 3.04 -2.43 -8.35
N LEU A 31 1.95 -2.82 -7.70
CA LEU A 31 1.94 -3.27 -6.31
C LEU A 31 1.83 -4.80 -6.24
N PRO A 32 2.44 -5.45 -5.24
CA PRO A 32 2.23 -6.87 -4.99
C PRO A 32 0.74 -7.18 -4.84
N LYS A 33 0.32 -8.39 -5.25
CA LYS A 33 -1.09 -8.84 -5.16
C LYS A 33 -1.68 -8.73 -3.75
N VAL A 34 -0.84 -8.81 -2.71
CA VAL A 34 -1.24 -8.63 -1.30
C VAL A 34 -1.70 -7.21 -1.01
N ALA A 35 -1.22 -6.20 -1.74
CA ALA A 35 -1.62 -4.79 -1.63
C ALA A 35 -2.69 -4.35 -2.65
N ALA A 36 -3.09 -5.23 -3.57
CA ALA A 36 -4.12 -4.96 -4.60
C ALA A 36 -5.55 -4.79 -4.03
N ILE A 37 -5.69 -4.85 -2.71
CA ILE A 37 -6.95 -4.73 -1.96
C ILE A 37 -7.59 -3.34 -2.15
N ALA A 38 -6.79 -2.32 -2.49
CA ALA A 38 -7.28 -0.99 -2.85
C ALA A 38 -7.83 -0.86 -4.29
N GLY A 39 -8.16 -1.98 -4.95
CA GLY A 39 -8.91 -2.02 -6.21
C GLY A 39 -8.10 -1.83 -7.50
N SER A 40 -6.78 -1.71 -7.42
CA SER A 40 -5.91 -1.67 -8.61
C SER A 40 -4.56 -2.29 -8.30
N ALA A 41 -4.05 -3.11 -9.23
CA ALA A 41 -2.72 -3.72 -9.16
C ALA A 41 -1.57 -2.69 -9.33
N SER A 42 -1.93 -1.44 -9.59
CA SER A 42 -1.02 -0.34 -9.87
C SER A 42 -1.47 0.96 -9.19
N LYS A 43 -0.53 1.85 -8.88
CA LYS A 43 -0.79 3.18 -8.33
C LYS A 43 0.04 4.23 -9.06
N THR A 44 -0.57 5.38 -9.33
CA THR A 44 0.14 6.55 -9.85
C THR A 44 0.88 7.25 -8.71
N VAL A 45 2.18 7.47 -8.91
CA VAL A 45 3.04 8.15 -7.95
C VAL A 45 3.70 9.34 -8.65
N SER A 46 3.66 10.50 -7.97
CA SER A 46 4.42 11.68 -8.41
C SER A 46 5.89 11.49 -8.11
N LEU A 47 6.74 11.78 -9.09
CA LEU A 47 8.18 11.79 -8.93
C LEU A 47 8.73 13.18 -8.71
N SER A 48 7.96 14.22 -9.03
CA SER A 48 8.34 15.61 -8.82
C SER A 48 8.00 16.12 -7.43
N ASP A 49 7.36 15.30 -6.61
CA ASP A 49 6.95 15.65 -5.25
C ASP A 49 7.20 14.45 -4.32
N THR A 50 7.71 14.74 -3.12
CA THR A 50 7.87 13.74 -2.04
C THR A 50 6.64 13.70 -1.14
N THR A 51 5.68 14.61 -1.32
CA THR A 51 4.43 14.63 -0.56
C THR A 51 3.69 13.32 -0.78
N GLY A 52 3.54 12.56 0.30
CA GLY A 52 2.84 11.29 0.26
C GLY A 52 1.38 11.49 -0.11
N GLN A 53 0.86 10.58 -0.94
CA GLN A 53 -0.57 10.50 -1.22
C GLN A 53 -1.21 9.52 -0.22
N VAL A 54 -2.45 9.82 0.16
CA VAL A 54 -3.23 8.98 1.07
C VAL A 54 -4.54 8.62 0.39
N LYS A 55 -4.93 7.34 0.49
CA LYS A 55 -6.22 6.85 0.04
C LYS A 55 -6.89 6.04 1.13
N THR A 56 -8.13 6.38 1.40
CA THR A 56 -8.97 5.68 2.35
C THR A 56 -9.88 4.71 1.60
N VAL A 57 -9.96 3.46 2.03
CA VAL A 57 -10.84 2.43 1.46
C VAL A 57 -11.64 1.80 2.58
N SER A 58 -12.96 1.77 2.40
CA SER A 58 -13.85 1.07 3.32
C SER A 58 -14.09 -0.35 2.83
N GLU A 59 -13.82 -1.32 3.69
CA GLU A 59 -14.06 -2.74 3.46
C GLU A 59 -15.15 -3.24 4.39
N GLU A 60 -16.12 -3.95 3.82
CA GLU A 60 -17.13 -4.64 4.61
C GLU A 60 -16.66 -6.05 4.94
N TYR A 61 -16.61 -6.35 6.23
CA TYR A 61 -16.37 -7.68 6.75
C TYR A 61 -17.72 -8.27 7.12
N THR A 62 -18.06 -9.43 6.57
CA THR A 62 -19.28 -10.16 6.92
C THR A 62 -18.93 -11.59 7.33
N VAL A 63 -19.27 -11.94 8.57
CA VAL A 63 -19.11 -13.30 9.11
C VAL A 63 -20.48 -13.93 9.29
N GLU A 64 -20.58 -15.18 8.82
CA GLU A 64 -21.74 -16.04 9.06
C GLU A 64 -21.22 -17.37 9.60
N ALA A 65 -21.64 -17.71 10.81
CA ALA A 65 -21.22 -18.93 11.49
C ALA A 65 -22.40 -19.60 12.18
N LYS A 66 -22.45 -20.93 12.08
CA LYS A 66 -23.34 -21.77 12.87
C LYS A 66 -22.64 -22.11 14.17
N VAL A 67 -23.23 -21.67 15.29
CA VAL A 67 -22.76 -21.96 16.64
C VAL A 67 -23.88 -22.73 17.34
N THR A 68 -23.60 -23.98 17.70
CA THR A 68 -24.56 -24.80 18.44
C THR A 68 -24.37 -24.53 19.92
N VAL A 69 -25.43 -24.06 20.58
CA VAL A 69 -25.45 -23.84 22.03
C VAL A 69 -26.24 -24.98 22.66
N PRO A 70 -25.63 -25.80 23.52
CA PRO A 70 -26.35 -26.86 24.24
C PRO A 70 -27.46 -26.30 25.13
N PRO A 71 -28.48 -27.11 25.49
CA PRO A 71 -29.49 -26.72 26.47
C PRO A 71 -28.86 -26.28 27.80
N MET A 72 -29.48 -25.30 28.48
CA MET A 72 -28.99 -24.73 29.75
C MET A 72 -27.57 -24.13 29.69
N LYS A 73 -27.08 -23.80 28.48
CA LYS A 73 -25.84 -23.05 28.29
C LYS A 73 -26.13 -21.70 27.65
N SER A 74 -25.23 -20.75 27.89
CA SER A 74 -25.15 -19.47 27.20
C SER A 74 -23.80 -19.38 26.48
N ALA A 75 -23.73 -18.64 25.38
CA ALA A 75 -22.50 -18.51 24.59
C ALA A 75 -22.13 -17.04 24.37
N LYS A 76 -20.89 -16.69 24.71
CA LYS A 76 -20.26 -15.41 24.34
C LYS A 76 -19.45 -15.63 23.06
N ILE A 77 -19.76 -14.86 22.03
CA ILE A 77 -19.09 -14.91 20.72
C ILE A 77 -18.35 -13.59 20.50
N GLU A 78 -17.02 -13.65 20.47
CA GLU A 78 -16.16 -12.51 20.21
C GLU A 78 -15.58 -12.62 18.80
N TRP A 79 -15.82 -11.59 17.98
CA TRP A 79 -15.27 -11.53 16.64
C TRP A 79 -13.99 -10.68 16.65
N VAL A 80 -12.86 -11.33 16.38
CA VAL A 80 -11.54 -10.72 16.33
C VAL A 80 -11.11 -10.58 14.87
N ILE A 81 -10.70 -9.39 14.49
CA ILE A 81 -10.11 -9.07 13.19
C ILE A 81 -8.73 -8.48 13.48
N THR A 82 -7.69 -9.11 12.95
CA THR A 82 -6.30 -8.68 13.11
C THR A 82 -5.86 -7.98 11.84
N ASP A 83 -5.57 -6.69 11.95
CA ASP A 83 -5.00 -5.91 10.87
C ASP A 83 -3.48 -5.92 10.96
N VAL A 84 -2.81 -6.03 9.81
CA VAL A 84 -1.36 -5.87 9.69
C VAL A 84 -1.07 -4.66 8.82
N ILE A 85 -0.12 -3.87 9.29
CA ILE A 85 0.50 -2.80 8.52
C ILE A 85 1.63 -3.43 7.71
N GLN A 86 1.59 -3.28 6.39
CA GLN A 86 2.63 -3.73 5.50
C GLN A 86 3.27 -2.53 4.81
N GLU A 87 4.60 -2.46 4.89
CA GLU A 87 5.41 -1.55 4.11
C GLU A 87 6.05 -2.30 2.95
N ILE A 88 5.81 -1.83 1.74
CA ILE A 88 6.28 -2.44 0.51
C ILE A 88 7.18 -1.41 -0.18
N PRO A 89 8.50 -1.64 -0.24
CA PRO A 89 9.38 -0.79 -1.02
C PRO A 89 9.07 -0.97 -2.51
N TRP A 90 9.06 0.13 -3.25
CA TRP A 90 8.94 0.12 -4.70
C TRP A 90 10.08 0.88 -5.35
N THR A 91 10.41 0.48 -6.57
CA THR A 91 11.44 1.13 -7.39
C THR A 91 10.96 1.30 -8.81
N ALA A 92 11.36 2.38 -9.46
CA ALA A 92 11.11 2.60 -10.87
C ALA A 92 12.36 3.17 -11.56
N GLN A 93 12.72 2.57 -12.69
CA GLN A 93 13.85 3.03 -13.50
C GLN A 93 13.35 4.01 -14.56
N ILE A 94 14.03 5.14 -14.68
CA ILE A 94 13.68 6.21 -15.59
C ILE A 94 14.91 6.52 -16.43
N ASP A 95 14.79 6.21 -17.72
CA ASP A 95 15.82 6.53 -18.70
C ASP A 95 15.56 7.93 -19.25
N VAL A 96 16.54 8.80 -19.10
CA VAL A 96 16.53 10.17 -19.62
C VAL A 96 17.53 10.22 -20.77
N GLU A 97 17.01 10.50 -21.96
CA GLU A 97 17.78 10.56 -23.21
C GLU A 97 17.58 11.94 -23.86
N GLY A 98 18.56 12.37 -24.66
CA GLY A 98 18.47 13.59 -25.47
C GLY A 98 19.45 14.69 -25.07
N TRP A 99 19.01 15.93 -25.24
CA TRP A 99 19.82 17.14 -25.08
C TRP A 99 19.04 18.18 -24.27
N PHE A 100 19.76 18.99 -23.49
CA PHE A 100 19.19 20.12 -22.79
C PHE A 100 19.89 21.41 -23.22
N ALA A 101 19.13 22.49 -23.24
CA ALA A 101 19.61 23.80 -23.63
C ALA A 101 20.00 24.62 -22.39
N VAL A 102 21.13 25.31 -22.46
CA VAL A 102 21.61 26.23 -21.44
C VAL A 102 21.78 27.61 -22.07
N TRP A 103 21.20 28.62 -21.45
CA TRP A 103 21.40 30.03 -21.81
C TRP A 103 22.36 30.68 -20.82
N PHE A 104 23.59 30.96 -21.26
CA PHE A 104 24.57 31.66 -20.43
C PHE A 104 24.33 33.17 -20.43
N ARG A 105 24.55 33.80 -19.27
CA ARG A 105 24.45 35.26 -19.14
C ARG A 105 25.50 35.98 -19.97
N GLU A 106 26.74 35.50 -19.90
CA GLU A 106 27.85 35.97 -20.73
C GLU A 106 28.03 35.06 -21.95
N ARG A 107 28.52 35.62 -23.05
CA ARG A 107 28.76 34.84 -24.27
C ARG A 107 29.96 33.91 -24.05
N VAL A 108 29.77 32.65 -24.39
CA VAL A 108 30.86 31.68 -24.56
C VAL A 108 30.99 31.48 -26.06
N GLU A 109 32.18 31.70 -26.62
CA GLU A 109 32.44 31.63 -28.08
C GLU A 109 31.41 32.39 -28.93
N ASP A 110 31.09 33.63 -28.52
CA ASP A 110 30.10 34.53 -29.15
C ASP A 110 28.63 34.03 -29.15
N HIS A 111 28.31 32.96 -28.42
CA HIS A 111 26.95 32.41 -28.31
C HIS A 111 26.44 32.39 -26.86
N HIS A 112 25.16 32.67 -26.68
CA HIS A 112 24.48 32.51 -25.38
C HIS A 112 23.87 31.12 -25.20
N LEU A 113 23.32 30.54 -26.27
CA LEU A 113 22.57 29.29 -26.24
C LEU A 113 23.47 28.11 -26.61
N TRP A 114 23.52 27.11 -25.74
CA TRP A 114 24.29 25.88 -25.94
C TRP A 114 23.43 24.66 -25.68
N PHE A 115 23.67 23.59 -26.41
CA PHE A 115 22.99 22.30 -26.23
C PHE A 115 23.99 21.27 -25.74
N TYR A 116 23.68 20.65 -24.59
CA TYR A 116 24.50 19.62 -23.98
C TYR A 116 23.75 18.30 -23.98
N ASN A 117 24.48 17.20 -24.18
CA ASN A 117 23.87 15.88 -24.10
C ASN A 117 23.56 15.57 -22.63
N VAL A 118 22.43 14.92 -22.35
CA VAL A 118 22.08 14.53 -20.97
C VAL A 118 23.14 13.64 -20.31
N LYS A 119 23.97 12.94 -21.10
CA LYS A 119 25.14 12.20 -20.61
C LYS A 119 26.20 13.05 -19.93
N GLU A 120 26.22 14.35 -20.20
CA GLU A 120 27.18 15.26 -19.57
C GLU A 120 26.78 15.61 -18.12
N LEU A 121 25.55 15.28 -17.71
CA LEU A 121 25.12 15.41 -16.33
C LEU A 121 25.93 14.48 -15.42
N LYS A 122 26.60 15.07 -14.43
CA LYS A 122 27.36 14.35 -13.40
C LYS A 122 26.66 14.50 -12.07
N ASP A 123 25.95 13.45 -11.66
CA ASP A 123 25.29 13.36 -10.37
C ASP A 123 25.41 11.92 -9.82
N PRO A 124 25.71 11.71 -8.52
CA PRO A 124 25.83 10.39 -7.93
C PRO A 124 24.52 9.56 -7.94
N LEU A 125 23.37 10.19 -8.19
CA LEU A 125 22.07 9.54 -8.33
C LEU A 125 21.78 9.08 -9.77
N LEU A 126 22.63 9.42 -10.72
CA LEU A 126 22.48 9.10 -12.14
C LEU A 126 23.48 8.02 -12.57
N GLU A 127 22.96 7.00 -13.24
CA GLU A 127 23.76 5.95 -13.86
C GLU A 127 23.90 6.25 -15.36
N GLN A 128 25.12 6.19 -15.90
CA GLN A 128 25.33 6.37 -17.35
C GLN A 128 24.76 5.17 -18.13
N THR A 129 24.03 5.46 -19.21
CA THR A 129 23.50 4.43 -20.12
C THR A 129 24.06 4.62 -21.52
N GLN A 130 23.79 3.66 -22.42
CA GLN A 130 24.21 3.75 -23.81
C GLN A 130 23.62 4.99 -24.52
N LYS A 131 22.43 5.45 -24.11
CA LYS A 131 21.70 6.53 -24.80
C LYS A 131 21.56 7.81 -23.99
N GLY A 132 21.84 7.78 -22.69
CA GLY A 132 21.64 8.91 -21.79
C GLY A 132 22.07 8.60 -20.37
N VAL A 133 21.21 8.96 -19.42
CA VAL A 133 21.39 8.67 -17.98
C VAL A 133 20.14 8.00 -17.44
N ARG A 134 20.29 7.21 -16.37
CA ARG A 134 19.21 6.52 -15.68
C ARG A 134 19.11 7.02 -14.25
N TYR A 135 17.90 7.36 -13.84
CA TYR A 135 17.55 7.61 -12.45
C TYR A 135 16.71 6.44 -11.92
N THR A 136 17.05 5.93 -10.74
CA THR A 136 16.24 4.94 -10.03
C THR A 136 15.42 5.62 -8.94
N ALA A 137 14.15 5.89 -9.23
CA ALA A 137 13.18 6.35 -8.25
C ALA A 137 12.88 5.24 -7.25
N ARG A 138 12.67 5.63 -5.98
CA ARG A 138 12.34 4.72 -4.89
C ARG A 138 11.27 5.33 -4.01
N GLY A 139 10.49 4.47 -3.39
CA GLY A 139 9.52 4.89 -2.39
C GLY A 139 8.98 3.74 -1.58
N ILE A 140 8.05 4.07 -0.70
CA ILE A 140 7.38 3.11 0.18
C ILE A 140 5.88 3.23 -0.04
N PHE A 141 5.24 2.08 -0.20
CA PHE A 141 3.81 1.93 -0.09
C PHE A 141 3.49 1.35 1.28
N THR A 142 2.65 2.02 2.06
CA THR A 142 2.17 1.54 3.36
C THR A 142 0.69 1.25 3.25
N GLY A 143 0.31 0.00 3.48
CA GLY A 143 -1.09 -0.44 3.47
C GLY A 143 -1.47 -1.14 4.77
N VAL A 144 -2.72 -0.98 5.19
CA VAL A 144 -3.32 -1.75 6.28
C VAL A 144 -4.24 -2.79 5.67
N HIS A 145 -4.08 -4.06 6.06
CA HIS A 145 -5.02 -5.10 5.64
C HIS A 145 -5.34 -6.11 6.76
N GLY A 146 -6.61 -6.54 6.80
CA GLY A 146 -7.06 -7.61 7.68
C GLY A 146 -6.54 -8.95 7.20
N ILE A 147 -5.54 -9.51 7.88
CA ILE A 147 -4.94 -10.81 7.52
C ILE A 147 -5.69 -11.99 8.11
N ASP A 148 -6.21 -11.84 9.32
CA ASP A 148 -6.77 -12.94 10.11
C ASP A 148 -8.09 -12.50 10.75
N SER A 149 -9.08 -13.39 10.66
CA SER A 149 -10.37 -13.20 11.29
C SER A 149 -10.81 -14.48 11.96
N ARG A 150 -11.26 -14.37 13.21
CA ARG A 150 -11.69 -15.52 14.00
C ARG A 150 -12.84 -15.18 14.92
N LEU A 151 -13.68 -16.18 15.17
CA LEU A 151 -14.68 -16.12 16.24
C LEU A 151 -14.17 -16.93 17.42
N ASN A 152 -14.02 -16.28 18.57
CA ASN A 152 -13.81 -16.96 19.83
C ASN A 152 -15.17 -17.23 20.47
N VAL A 153 -15.50 -18.50 20.67
CA VAL A 153 -16.73 -18.92 21.31
C VAL A 153 -16.40 -19.42 22.71
N ARG A 154 -17.11 -18.89 23.70
CA ARG A 154 -17.03 -19.34 25.09
C ARG A 154 -18.41 -19.69 25.58
N GLN A 155 -18.61 -20.91 26.08
CA GLN A 155 -19.88 -21.36 26.63
C GLN A 155 -19.86 -21.35 28.16
N TYR A 156 -21.00 -21.06 28.77
CA TYR A 156 -21.20 -20.94 30.21
C TYR A 156 -22.50 -21.64 30.62
N ASP A 157 -22.59 -22.13 31.86
CA ASP A 157 -23.87 -22.55 32.43
C ASP A 157 -24.82 -21.37 32.63
N ILE A 158 -26.13 -21.60 32.50
CA ILE A 158 -27.16 -20.55 32.44
C ILE A 158 -27.36 -19.73 33.74
N GLY A 159 -26.53 -19.94 34.77
CA GLY A 159 -26.48 -19.14 36.00
C GLY A 159 -25.10 -18.58 36.35
N ASP A 160 -24.06 -18.90 35.55
CA ASP A 160 -22.67 -18.48 35.78
C ASP A 160 -22.10 -17.72 34.57
N TYR A 161 -22.96 -16.92 33.93
CA TYR A 161 -22.54 -16.11 32.79
C TYR A 161 -21.49 -15.08 33.24
N GLY A 162 -20.29 -15.18 32.68
CA GLY A 162 -19.14 -14.37 33.08
C GLY A 162 -18.18 -15.05 34.05
N GLY A 163 -18.54 -16.24 34.57
CA GLY A 163 -17.66 -17.10 35.37
C GLY A 163 -16.65 -17.88 34.52
N ARG A 164 -16.31 -19.11 34.95
CA ARG A 164 -15.35 -19.93 34.19
C ARG A 164 -16.06 -20.59 33.01
N PRO A 165 -15.57 -20.42 31.76
CA PRO A 165 -16.19 -21.07 30.61
C PRO A 165 -16.13 -22.59 30.75
N THR A 166 -17.21 -23.27 30.37
CA THR A 166 -17.28 -24.74 30.33
C THR A 166 -16.73 -25.30 29.03
N ASP A 167 -16.76 -24.51 27.95
CA ASP A 167 -16.16 -24.86 26.67
C ASP A 167 -15.61 -23.61 25.97
N VAL A 168 -14.49 -23.78 25.28
CA VAL A 168 -13.79 -22.71 24.54
C VAL A 168 -13.24 -23.25 23.24
N TYR A 169 -13.68 -22.69 22.13
CA TYR A 169 -13.16 -23.04 20.81
C TYR A 169 -13.17 -21.83 19.87
N THR A 170 -12.39 -21.96 18.79
CA THR A 170 -12.24 -20.91 17.78
C THR A 170 -12.77 -21.40 16.45
N ILE A 171 -13.57 -20.57 15.78
CA ILE A 171 -13.99 -20.81 14.40
C ILE A 171 -13.14 -19.89 13.51
N PRO A 172 -12.30 -20.43 12.62
CA PRO A 172 -11.58 -19.62 11.65
C PRO A 172 -12.59 -19.01 10.67
N VAL A 173 -12.45 -17.71 10.41
CA VAL A 173 -13.30 -16.99 9.46
C VAL A 173 -12.44 -16.65 8.26
N PRO A 174 -12.83 -17.04 7.03
CA PRO A 174 -12.07 -16.68 5.84
C PRO A 174 -11.91 -15.16 5.76
N SER A 175 -10.67 -14.70 5.62
CA SER A 175 -10.37 -13.30 5.35
C SER A 175 -11.13 -12.87 4.08
N PRO A 176 -11.74 -11.67 4.01
CA PRO A 176 -12.54 -11.23 2.87
C PRO A 176 -11.81 -11.34 1.52
N GLN A 177 -10.48 -11.28 1.56
CA GLN A 177 -9.56 -11.35 0.42
C GLN A 177 -9.67 -12.64 -0.40
N PHE A 178 -10.12 -13.76 0.19
CA PHE A 178 -10.25 -15.04 -0.50
C PHE A 178 -11.67 -15.34 -1.04
N ARG A 179 -12.64 -14.44 -0.86
CA ARG A 179 -14.03 -14.66 -1.30
C ARG A 179 -14.32 -14.25 -2.75
N ARG A 180 -13.34 -13.78 -3.52
CA ARG A 180 -13.50 -13.53 -4.96
C ARG A 180 -12.84 -14.65 -5.76
N ARG A 181 -13.64 -15.66 -6.12
CA ARG A 181 -13.45 -16.50 -7.30
C ARG A 181 -14.69 -16.38 -8.16
#